data_AF-A0A9D9PR71-F1
#
_entry.id   AF-A0A9D9PR71-F1
#
_cell.length_a   1.000
_cell.length_b   1.000
_cell.length_c   1.000
_cell.angle_alpha   90.00
_cell.angle_beta   90.00
_cell.angle_gamma   90.00
#
_symmetry.space_group_name_H-M   'P 1'
#
loop_
_entity.id
_entity.type
_entity.pdbx_description
1 polymer ?
#
loop_
_entity_poly.entity_id
_entity_poly.type
_entity_poly.pdbx_seq_one_letter_code
_entity_poly.pdbx_strand_id
1 'polypeptide(L)'
;MHLEEKTKDSAIVYDGRIFKIKRDNALLEDGSTAVREFVVHYGGVCILPVNDDGTILLVKQYRYPLGKVTLEVPAGKLEKGEDHFEAGKRELLEETGTTA
;
A
#
# COMPACT_ATOMS: atom_id res chain seq x y z
N MET A 1 18.19 -21.51 -12.40
CA MET A 1 17.24 -21.39 -11.29
C MET A 1 16.08 -20.56 -11.82
N HIS A 2 14.86 -21.09 -11.79
CA HIS A 2 13.68 -20.44 -12.34
C HIS A 2 12.80 -19.99 -11.16
N LEU A 3 12.93 -18.72 -10.77
CA LEU A 3 12.37 -18.23 -9.50
C LEU A 3 10.87 -17.88 -9.55
N GLU A 4 10.20 -18.12 -10.67
CA GLU A 4 8.78 -17.79 -10.84
C GLU A 4 7.87 -18.93 -10.38
N GLU A 5 6.85 -18.57 -9.61
CA GLU A 5 5.77 -19.47 -9.18
C GLU A 5 4.51 -19.22 -10.03
N LYS A 6 3.71 -20.26 -10.29
CA LYS A 6 2.43 -20.13 -11.01
C LYS A 6 1.25 -20.35 -10.08
N THR A 7 0.32 -19.39 -10.03
CA THR A 7 -0.96 -19.57 -9.31
C THR A 7 -1.80 -20.66 -9.97
N LYS A 8 -2.16 -21.72 -9.24
CA LYS A 8 -3.08 -22.77 -9.69
C LYS A 8 -4.53 -22.41 -9.38
N ASP A 9 -4.78 -22.02 -8.15
CA ASP A 9 -6.08 -21.60 -7.67
C ASP A 9 -5.93 -20.52 -6.60
N SER A 10 -7.03 -19.81 -6.35
CA SER A 10 -7.05 -18.62 -5.52
C SER A 10 -8.41 -18.45 -4.87
N ALA A 11 -8.41 -18.16 -3.57
CA ALA A 11 -9.62 -17.91 -2.80
C ALA A 11 -9.46 -16.66 -1.91
N ILE A 12 -10.56 -15.94 -1.69
CA ILE A 12 -10.64 -14.93 -0.63
C ILE A 12 -10.96 -15.67 0.67
N VAL A 13 -10.05 -15.61 1.63
CA VAL A 13 -10.20 -16.27 2.94
C VAL A 13 -10.62 -15.31 4.04
N TYR A 14 -10.51 -14.01 3.79
CA TYR A 14 -11.05 -12.96 4.65
C TYR A 14 -11.44 -11.75 3.79
N ASP A 15 -12.65 -11.23 4.02
CA ASP A 15 -13.16 -10.05 3.34
C ASP A 15 -13.57 -9.00 4.39
N GLY A 16 -12.62 -8.14 4.74
CA GLY A 16 -12.82 -7.09 5.72
C GLY A 16 -13.19 -5.75 5.08
N ARG A 17 -13.55 -4.79 5.92
CA ARG A 17 -13.88 -3.42 5.49
C ARG A 17 -12.71 -2.70 4.80
N ILE A 18 -11.48 -2.91 5.28
CA ILE A 18 -10.29 -2.16 4.85
C ILE A 18 -9.41 -2.96 3.89
N PHE A 19 -9.38 -4.28 4.04
CA PHE A 19 -8.53 -5.16 3.24
C PHE A 19 -9.14 -6.55 3.12
N LYS A 20 -8.72 -7.26 2.06
CA LYS A 20 -9.01 -8.66 1.82
C LYS A 20 -7.74 -9.49 2.00
N ILE A 21 -7.87 -10.74 2.42
CA ILE A 21 -6.77 -11.72 2.41
C ILE A 21 -7.08 -12.76 1.36
N LYS A 22 -6.13 -12.98 0.45
CA LYS A 22 -6.17 -14.07 -0.52
C LYS A 22 -5.27 -15.21 -0.07
N ARG A 23 -5.72 -16.43 -0.33
CA ARG A 23 -4.94 -17.65 -0.24
C ARG A 23 -4.84 -18.25 -1.62
N ASP A 24 -3.62 -18.37 -2.11
CA ASP A 24 -3.30 -18.98 -3.41
C ASP A 24 -2.56 -20.30 -3.19
N ASN A 25 -2.85 -21.29 -4.04
CA ASN A 25 -2.00 -22.46 -4.19
C ASN A 25 -1.05 -22.20 -5.36
N ALA A 26 0.24 -22.12 -5.07
CA ALA A 26 1.31 -21.82 -6.02
C ALA A 26 2.05 -23.10 -6.43
N LEU A 27 2.22 -23.32 -7.74
CA LEU A 27 3.10 -24.32 -8.31
C LEU A 27 4.54 -23.80 -8.26
N LEU A 28 5.42 -24.54 -7.59
CA LEU A 28 6.85 -24.22 -7.48
C LEU A 28 7.64 -24.81 -8.65
N GLU A 29 8.90 -24.38 -8.81
CA GLU A 29 9.77 -24.83 -9.90
C GLU A 29 10.07 -26.35 -9.86
N ASP A 30 10.02 -26.97 -8.67
CA ASP A 30 10.22 -28.40 -8.45
C ASP A 30 8.95 -29.24 -8.71
N GLY A 31 7.85 -28.61 -9.14
CA GLY A 31 6.56 -29.25 -9.39
C GLY A 31 5.69 -29.43 -8.15
N SER A 32 6.20 -29.14 -6.96
CA SER A 32 5.43 -29.17 -5.72
C SER A 32 4.46 -27.99 -5.64
N THR A 33 3.54 -28.03 -4.67
CA THR A 33 2.56 -26.97 -4.44
C THR A 33 2.72 -26.42 -3.03
N ALA A 34 2.66 -25.09 -2.91
CA ALA A 34 2.73 -24.40 -1.62
C ALA A 34 1.64 -23.34 -1.50
N VAL A 35 1.23 -23.07 -0.26
CA VAL A 35 0.24 -22.03 0.04
C VAL A 35 0.92 -20.67 0.14
N ARG A 36 0.28 -19.64 -0.42
CA ARG A 36 0.65 -18.22 -0.27
C ARG A 36 -0.54 -17.45 0.27
N GLU A 37 -0.39 -16.83 1.43
CA GLU A 37 -1.39 -15.94 2.00
C GLU A 37 -0.88 -14.50 1.98
N PHE A 38 -1.69 -13.58 1.47
CA PHE A 38 -1.30 -12.19 1.36
C PHE A 38 -2.51 -11.24 1.44
N VAL A 39 -2.24 -10.03 1.92
CA VAL A 39 -3.21 -8.94 1.95
C VAL A 39 -3.30 -8.32 0.56
N VAL A 40 -4.52 -8.14 0.04
CA VAL A 40 -4.75 -7.39 -1.19
C VAL A 40 -4.64 -5.90 -0.88
N HIS A 41 -3.62 -5.26 -1.42
CA HIS A 41 -3.39 -3.83 -1.31
C HIS A 41 -3.29 -3.23 -2.72
N TYR A 42 -4.08 -2.18 -3.02
CA TYR A 42 -4.09 -1.55 -4.34
C TYR A 42 -2.88 -0.63 -4.61
N GLY A 43 -1.95 -0.57 -3.65
CA GLY A 43 -0.83 0.35 -3.67
C GLY A 43 -1.13 1.61 -2.87
N GLY A 44 -0.19 2.53 -2.89
CA GLY A 44 -0.26 3.80 -2.19
C GLY A 44 0.79 4.75 -2.71
N VAL A 45 0.69 6.00 -2.28
CA VAL A 45 1.59 7.09 -2.64
C VAL A 45 2.12 7.73 -1.38
N CYS A 46 3.37 8.17 -1.43
CA CYS A 46 4.00 9.00 -0.42
C CYS A 46 4.56 10.23 -1.12
N ILE A 47 4.32 11.41 -0.57
CA ILE A 47 4.74 12.69 -1.14
C ILE A 47 5.85 13.25 -0.25
N LEU A 48 6.95 13.72 -0.80
CA LEU A 48 7.97 14.47 -0.05
C LEU A 48 7.86 15.96 -0.43
N PRO A 49 7.03 16.77 0.26
CA PRO A 49 6.82 18.16 -0.12
C PRO A 49 8.01 18.97 0.37
N VAL A 50 8.70 19.64 -0.55
CA VAL A 50 9.86 20.50 -0.27
C VAL A 50 9.47 21.93 -0.56
N ASN A 51 9.54 22.79 0.45
CA ASN A 51 9.29 24.23 0.32
C ASN A 51 10.48 24.94 -0.33
N ASP A 52 10.28 26.18 -0.78
CA ASP A 52 11.31 27.01 -1.41
C ASP A 52 12.55 27.23 -0.52
N ASP A 53 12.38 27.20 0.80
CA ASP A 53 13.46 27.32 1.79
C ASP A 53 14.18 25.98 2.07
N GLY A 54 13.80 24.91 1.37
CA GLY A 54 14.33 23.57 1.53
C GLY A 54 13.76 22.78 2.72
N THR A 55 12.79 23.34 3.45
CA THR A 55 12.11 22.61 4.53
C THR A 55 11.15 21.56 3.99
N ILE A 56 10.92 20.50 4.76
CA ILE A 56 10.02 19.40 4.39
C ILE A 56 8.77 19.45 5.27
N LEU A 57 7.61 19.37 4.63
CA LEU A 57 6.33 19.27 5.33
C LEU A 57 6.06 17.82 5.73
N LEU A 58 5.81 17.61 7.03
CA LEU A 58 5.52 16.30 7.62
C LEU A 58 4.21 16.35 8.40
N VAL A 59 3.58 15.19 8.57
CA VAL A 59 2.35 15.01 9.35
C VAL A 59 2.61 14.14 10.57
N LYS A 60 1.82 14.38 11.63
CA LYS A 60 1.78 13.50 12.81
C LYS A 60 0.49 12.72 12.82
N GLN A 61 0.58 11.39 12.81
CA GLN A 61 -0.57 10.50 12.76
C GLN A 61 -0.48 9.42 13.83
N TYR A 62 -1.60 9.10 14.49
CA TYR A 62 -1.64 7.95 15.39
C TYR A 62 -1.85 6.67 14.58
N ARG A 63 -0.85 5.77 14.58
CA ARG A 63 -0.94 4.48 13.90
C ARG A 63 -1.40 3.43 14.90
N TYR A 64 -2.69 3.11 14.90
CA TYR A 64 -3.28 2.10 15.79
C TYR A 64 -2.51 0.76 15.81
N PRO A 65 -2.07 0.19 14.67
CA PRO A 65 -1.26 -1.05 14.69
C PRO A 65 0.09 -0.90 15.40
N LEU A 66 0.62 0.31 15.50
CA LEU A 66 1.88 0.62 16.19
C LEU A 66 1.68 1.14 17.62
N GLY A 67 0.45 1.47 18.01
CA GLY A 67 0.11 2.01 19.33
C GLY A 67 0.74 3.36 19.65
N LYS A 68 1.16 4.15 18.65
CA LYS A 68 1.85 5.43 18.88
C LYS A 68 1.59 6.46 17.79
N VAL A 69 1.86 7.73 18.12
CA VAL A 69 1.97 8.80 17.13
C VAL A 69 3.31 8.69 16.41
N THR A 70 3.27 8.70 15.09
CA THR A 70 4.41 8.67 14.18
C THR A 70 4.54 10.02 13.48
N LEU A 71 5.77 10.36 13.10
CA LEU A 71 6.06 11.49 12.21
C LEU A 71 6.33 10.92 10.83
N GLU A 72 5.53 11.33 9.85
CA GLU A 72 5.49 10.72 8.52
C GLU A 72 5.43 11.79 7.44
N VAL A 73 5.79 11.40 6.22
CA VAL A 73 5.44 12.16 5.02
C VAL A 73 3.95 12.00 4.72
N PRO A 74 3.29 12.98 4.07
CA PRO A 74 1.92 12.81 3.61
C PRO A 74 1.81 11.60 2.69
N ALA A 75 0.82 10.74 2.93
CA ALA A 75 0.71 9.48 2.21
C ALA A 75 -0.71 8.93 2.27
N GLY A 76 -1.10 8.22 1.22
CA GLY A 76 -2.40 7.58 1.18
C GLY A 76 -2.51 6.40 0.26
N LYS A 77 -3.65 5.72 0.35
CA LYS A 77 -3.92 4.52 -0.42
C LYS A 77 -4.45 4.91 -1.78
N LEU A 78 -4.13 4.09 -2.77
CA LEU A 78 -4.78 4.19 -4.06
C LEU A 78 -6.18 3.59 -4.00
N GLU A 79 -7.13 4.31 -4.59
CA GLU A 79 -8.37 3.70 -5.02
C GLU A 79 -8.15 2.80 -6.24
N LYS A 80 -9.05 1.84 -6.45
CA LYS A 80 -8.87 0.85 -7.52
C LYS A 80 -8.86 1.54 -8.90
N GLY A 81 -7.69 1.54 -9.56
CA GLY A 81 -7.50 2.13 -10.87
C GLY A 81 -7.16 3.63 -10.85
N GLU A 82 -6.90 4.20 -9.67
CA GLU A 82 -6.46 5.58 -9.52
C GLU A 82 -5.04 5.78 -10.07
N ASP A 83 -4.80 6.91 -10.74
CA ASP A 83 -3.46 7.32 -11.14
C ASP A 83 -2.63 7.76 -9.93
N HIS A 84 -1.36 7.38 -9.89
CA HIS A 84 -0.51 7.63 -8.73
C HIS A 84 -0.22 9.13 -8.54
N PHE A 85 -0.07 9.89 -9.63
CA PHE A 85 0.25 11.31 -9.52
C PHE A 85 -0.95 12.09 -9.02
N GLU A 86 -2.14 11.79 -9.52
CA GLU A 86 -3.38 12.43 -9.07
C GLU A 86 -3.74 12.05 -7.62
N ALA A 87 -3.53 10.78 -7.23
CA ALA A 87 -3.63 10.38 -5.83
C ALA A 87 -2.67 11.17 -4.94
N GLY A 88 -1.43 11.38 -5.40
CA GLY A 88 -0.42 12.15 -4.67
C GLY A 88 -0.86 13.59 -4.38
N LYS A 89 -1.43 14.26 -5.39
CA LYS A 89 -1.97 15.63 -5.21
C LYS A 89 -3.15 15.66 -4.25
N ARG A 90 -4.07 14.70 -4.37
CA ARG A 90 -5.24 14.58 -3.49
C ARG A 90 -4.82 14.42 -2.03
N GLU A 91 -3.94 13.46 -1.76
CA GLU A 91 -3.46 13.17 -0.40
C GLU A 91 -2.65 14.33 0.18
N LEU A 92 -1.83 15.01 -0.64
CA LEU A 92 -1.14 16.22 -0.20
C LEU A 92 -2.15 17.30 0.26
N LEU A 93 -3.17 17.56 -0.54
CA LEU A 93 -4.20 18.53 -0.19
C LEU A 93 -5.01 18.12 1.05
N GLU A 94 -5.41 16.85 1.14
CA GLU A 94 -6.25 16.33 2.23
C GLU A 94 -5.51 16.31 3.58
N GLU A 95 -4.24 15.90 3.60
CA GLU A 95 -3.49 15.73 4.85
C GLU A 95 -2.79 17.01 5.33
N THR A 96 -2.42 17.92 4.41
CA THR A 96 -1.66 19.13 4.76
C THR A 96 -2.32 20.44 4.38
N GLY A 97 -3.33 20.43 3.51
CA GLY A 97 -3.97 21.63 2.98
C GLY A 97 -3.13 22.37 1.92
N THR A 98 -2.07 21.76 1.38
CA THR A 98 -1.16 22.39 0.41
C THR A 98 -1.27 21.77 -0.99
N THR A 99 -0.73 22.44 -2.01
CA THR A 99 -0.72 21.99 -3.42
C THR A 99 0.67 22.12 -4.04
N ALA A 100 0.94 21.33 -5.10
CA ALA A 100 2.16 21.37 -5.89
C ALA A 100 1.86 21.12 -7.39
#